data_AF-A0A7X5N366-F1
#
_entry.id   AF-A0A7X5N366-F1
#
_cell.length_a   1.000
_cell.length_b   1.000
_cell.length_c   1.000
_cell.angle_alpha   90.00
_cell.angle_beta   90.00
_cell.angle_gamma   90.00
#
_symmetry.space_group_name_H-M   'P 1'
#
loop_
_entity.id
_entity.type
_entity.pdbx_description
1 polymer ?
#
loop_
_entity_poly.entity_id
_entity_poly.type
_entity_poly.pdbx_seq_one_letter_code
_entity_poly.pdbx_strand_id
1 'polypeptide(L)'
;MHATSAPDFRLYPSNALDTLAALLAQELRRPVPEQPLLQPEVVLIPQVAMRRWLQSTLAAEHGVAANLEFLTPGEFVARALECNLGPADDDLDMATTQWRLYT
;
A
#
# COMPACT_ATOMS: atom_id res chain seq x y z
N MET A 1 -8.25 23.52 13.29
CA MET A 1 -9.63 23.27 12.83
C MET A 1 -9.63 21.88 12.23
N HIS A 2 -10.15 20.86 12.91
CA HIS A 2 -10.19 19.51 12.36
C HIS A 2 -11.35 19.45 11.37
N ALA A 3 -11.04 19.37 10.08
CA ALA A 3 -12.02 18.97 9.09
C ALA A 3 -12.45 17.54 9.41
N THR A 4 -13.73 17.34 9.66
CA THR A 4 -14.33 16.01 9.73
C THR A 4 -14.21 15.38 8.34
N SER A 5 -13.13 14.63 8.09
CA SER A 5 -13.03 13.85 6.86
C SER A 5 -14.06 12.72 6.96
N ALA A 6 -15.05 12.74 6.06
CA ALA A 6 -15.81 11.54 5.78
C ALA A 6 -14.83 10.41 5.40
N PRO A 7 -15.14 9.13 5.68
CA PRO A 7 -14.32 8.03 5.20
C PRO A 7 -14.37 8.03 3.66
N ASP A 8 -13.28 8.43 3.01
CA ASP A 8 -13.15 8.42 1.55
C ASP A 8 -12.68 7.04 1.08
N PHE A 9 -13.56 6.04 1.21
CA PHE A 9 -13.34 4.71 0.66
C PHE A 9 -14.06 4.59 -0.68
N ARG A 10 -13.31 4.45 -1.77
CA ARG A 10 -13.84 4.32 -3.13
C ARG A 10 -13.50 2.95 -3.71
N LEU A 11 -14.52 2.25 -4.19
CA LEU A 11 -14.38 0.94 -4.84
C LEU A 11 -14.54 1.09 -6.35
N TYR A 12 -13.52 0.69 -7.11
CA TYR A 12 -13.53 0.70 -8.57
C TYR A 12 -13.51 -0.76 -9.08
N PRO A 13 -14.66 -1.36 -9.43
CA PRO A 13 -14.70 -2.74 -9.94
C PRO A 13 -14.30 -2.79 -11.42
N SER A 14 -13.38 -3.69 -11.77
CA SER A 14 -13.01 -3.98 -13.15
C SER A 14 -12.30 -5.34 -13.24
N ASN A 15 -12.42 -6.00 -14.38
CA ASN A 15 -11.62 -7.17 -14.75
C ASN A 15 -10.40 -6.82 -15.63
N ALA A 16 -10.31 -5.56 -16.09
CA ALA A 16 -9.21 -5.04 -16.89
C ALA A 16 -8.23 -4.30 -15.98
N LEU A 17 -7.09 -4.95 -15.70
CA LEU A 17 -6.09 -4.43 -14.77
C LEU A 17 -5.43 -3.15 -15.29
N ASP A 18 -5.22 -3.02 -16.60
CA ASP A 18 -4.68 -1.79 -17.21
C ASP A 18 -5.60 -0.59 -16.98
N THR A 19 -6.92 -0.80 -17.01
CA THR A 19 -7.90 0.24 -16.69
C THR A 19 -7.79 0.68 -15.23
N LEU A 20 -7.66 -0.28 -14.29
CA LEU A 20 -7.46 0.05 -12.88
C LEU A 20 -6.13 0.78 -12.64
N ALA A 21 -5.06 0.38 -13.33
CA ALA A 21 -3.77 1.06 -13.26
C ALA A 21 -3.86 2.50 -13.79
N ALA A 22 -4.58 2.73 -14.89
CA ALA A 22 -4.81 4.07 -15.43
C ALA A 22 -5.63 4.96 -14.46
N LEU A 23 -6.64 4.40 -13.80
CA LEU A 23 -7.39 5.10 -12.75
C LEU A 23 -6.49 5.44 -11.56
N LEU A 24 -5.69 4.48 -11.08
CA LEU A 24 -4.71 4.71 -10.02
C LEU A 24 -3.75 5.85 -10.40
N ALA A 25 -3.20 5.83 -11.63
CA ALA A 25 -2.35 6.88 -12.17
C ALA A 25 -3.02 8.27 -12.11
N GLN A 26 -4.32 8.36 -12.40
CA GLN A 26 -5.05 9.62 -12.29
C GLN A 26 -5.24 10.07 -10.84
N GLU A 27 -5.48 9.13 -9.91
CA GLU A 27 -5.62 9.42 -8.49
C GLU A 27 -4.29 9.88 -7.88
N LEU A 28 -3.16 9.20 -8.16
CA LEU A 28 -1.81 9.56 -7.67
C LEU A 28 -1.34 10.94 -8.16
N ARG A 29 -1.93 11.48 -9.24
CA ARG A 29 -1.63 12.83 -9.73
C ARG A 29 -2.36 13.93 -8.97
N ARG A 30 -3.38 13.60 -8.16
CA ARG A 30 -4.15 14.60 -7.43
C ARG A 30 -3.35 15.04 -6.20
N PRO A 31 -3.07 16.34 -6.04
CA PRO A 31 -2.34 16.82 -4.88
C PRO A 31 -3.18 16.60 -3.62
N VAL A 32 -2.60 15.92 -2.62
CA VAL A 32 -3.19 15.81 -1.29
C VAL A 32 -2.81 17.05 -0.48
N PRO A 33 -3.79 17.83 0.02
CA PRO A 33 -3.50 18.98 0.86
C PRO A 33 -2.68 18.55 2.09
N GLU A 34 -1.71 19.38 2.49
CA GLU A 34 -0.92 19.21 3.71
C GLU A 34 0.01 17.97 3.75
N GLN A 35 0.15 17.23 2.64
CA GLN A 35 1.07 16.10 2.56
C GLN A 35 2.53 16.57 2.35
N PRO A 36 3.51 16.06 3.12
CA PRO A 36 4.92 16.37 2.90
C PRO A 36 5.40 15.92 1.51
N LEU A 37 6.19 16.76 0.83
CA LEU A 37 6.64 16.55 -0.56
C LEU A 37 7.35 15.20 -0.82
N LEU A 38 8.05 14.67 0.19
CA LEU A 38 8.82 13.43 0.08
C LEU A 38 8.16 12.25 0.80
N GLN A 39 6.92 12.40 1.27
CA GLN A 39 6.19 11.26 1.83
C GLN A 39 5.86 10.28 0.68
N PRO A 40 6.24 9.00 0.79
CA PRO A 40 5.90 8.03 -0.24
C PRO A 40 4.39 7.81 -0.36
N GLU A 41 3.91 7.64 -1.59
CA GLU A 41 2.53 7.19 -1.82
C GLU A 41 2.46 5.67 -1.66
N VAL A 42 1.52 5.20 -0.83
CA VAL A 42 1.40 3.79 -0.47
C VAL A 42 0.42 3.11 -1.42
N VAL A 43 0.90 2.08 -2.11
CA VAL A 43 0.09 1.26 -3.03
C VAL A 43 0.08 -0.19 -2.55
N LEU A 44 -1.10 -0.68 -2.18
CA LEU A 44 -1.27 -2.09 -1.85
C LEU A 44 -1.23 -2.96 -3.11
N ILE A 45 -0.40 -3.99 -3.09
CA ILE A 45 -0.31 -5.01 -4.14
C ILE A 45 -0.54 -6.39 -3.55
N PRO A 46 -1.27 -7.28 -4.23
CA PRO A 46 -1.54 -8.61 -3.68
C PRO A 46 -0.28 -9.47 -3.59
N GLN A 47 0.71 -9.20 -4.45
CA GLN A 47 1.98 -9.94 -4.50
C GLN A 47 3.10 -9.08 -5.10
N VAL A 48 4.31 -9.29 -4.61
CA VAL A 48 5.52 -8.54 -5.02
C VAL A 48 5.77 -8.58 -6.53
N ALA A 49 5.40 -9.68 -7.20
CA ALA A 49 5.55 -9.82 -8.65
C ALA A 49 4.86 -8.71 -9.46
N MET A 50 3.77 -8.12 -8.93
CA MET A 50 3.04 -7.04 -9.61
C MET A 50 3.75 -5.69 -9.55
N ARG A 51 4.70 -5.51 -8.63
CA ARG A 51 5.40 -4.23 -8.42
C ARG A 51 6.02 -3.71 -9.70
N ARG A 52 6.81 -4.55 -10.37
CA ARG A 52 7.56 -4.15 -11.57
C ARG A 52 6.64 -3.82 -12.74
N TRP A 53 5.58 -4.61 -12.92
CA TRP A 53 4.57 -4.33 -13.95
C TRP A 53 3.90 -2.98 -13.67
N LEU A 54 3.40 -2.77 -12.45
CA LEU A 54 2.69 -1.54 -12.11
C LEU A 54 3.57 -0.30 -12.19
N GLN A 55 4.82 -0.39 -11.74
CA GLN A 55 5.81 0.69 -11.91
C GLN A 55 6.02 1.03 -13.38
N SER A 56 6.18 0.03 -14.25
CA SER A 56 6.35 0.25 -15.70
C SER A 56 5.10 0.87 -16.32
N THR A 57 3.91 0.41 -15.95
CA THR A 57 2.63 0.94 -16.45
C THR A 57 2.42 2.40 -16.02
N LEU A 58 2.66 2.72 -14.74
CA LEU A 58 2.57 4.10 -14.24
C LEU A 58 3.61 5.02 -14.88
N ALA A 59 4.85 4.54 -15.05
CA ALA A 59 5.90 5.31 -15.70
C ALA A 59 5.62 5.56 -17.19
N ALA A 60 5.00 4.61 -17.90
CA ALA A 60 4.57 4.81 -19.28
C ALA A 60 3.51 5.93 -19.40
N GLU A 61 2.60 6.02 -18.43
CA GLU A 61 1.54 7.03 -18.39
C GLU A 61 2.01 8.41 -17.89
N HIS A 62 3.03 8.49 -17.03
CA HIS A 62 3.46 9.75 -16.38
C HIS A 62 4.90 10.18 -16.70
N GLY A 63 5.62 9.40 -17.48
CA GLY A 63 7.06 9.56 -17.73
C GLY A 63 7.95 9.05 -16.59
N VAL A 64 7.44 8.96 -15.36
CA VAL A 64 8.16 8.43 -14.19
C VAL A 64 7.19 7.83 -13.17
N ALA A 65 7.62 6.77 -12.50
CA ALA A 65 6.98 6.23 -11.30
C ALA A 65 8.02 6.18 -10.19
N ALA A 66 7.95 7.15 -9.27
CA ALA A 66 8.93 7.32 -8.20
C ALA A 66 8.22 7.63 -6.88
N ASN A 67 8.94 7.48 -5.77
CA ASN A 67 8.42 7.73 -4.42
C ASN A 67 7.15 6.92 -4.10
N LEU A 68 7.04 5.71 -4.65
CA LEU A 68 5.96 4.76 -4.37
C LEU A 68 6.45 3.68 -3.40
N GLU A 69 5.69 3.45 -2.34
CA GLU A 69 5.87 2.34 -1.42
C GLU A 69 4.84 1.26 -1.74
N PHE A 70 5.32 0.06 -2.06
CA PHE A 70 4.45 -1.07 -2.35
C PHE A 70 4.39 -2.01 -1.15
N LEU A 71 3.17 -2.30 -0.68
CA LEU A 71 2.94 -3.20 0.45
C LEU A 71 1.98 -4.32 0.08
N THR A 72 2.21 -5.50 0.61
CA THR A 72 1.19 -6.55 0.65
C THR A 72 0.13 -6.23 1.69
N PRO A 73 -1.08 -6.84 1.61
CA PRO A 73 -2.10 -6.63 2.61
C PRO A 73 -1.64 -6.96 4.03
N GLY A 74 -0.84 -8.02 4.20
CA GLY A 74 -0.28 -8.40 5.50
C GLY A 74 0.65 -7.34 6.07
N GLU A 75 1.60 -6.86 5.28
CA GLU A 75 2.54 -5.79 5.68
C GLU A 75 1.79 -4.49 6.03
N PHE A 76 0.78 -4.12 5.24
CA PHE A 76 -0.03 -2.93 5.53
C PHE A 76 -0.80 -3.06 6.85
N VAL A 77 -1.42 -4.21 7.11
CA VAL A 77 -2.15 -4.46 8.36
C VAL A 77 -1.20 -4.44 9.55
N ALA A 78 -0.04 -5.09 9.45
CA ALA A 78 0.97 -5.09 10.51
C ALA A 78 1.42 -3.65 10.84
N ARG A 79 1.77 -2.85 9.81
CA ARG A 79 2.14 -1.45 9.97
C ARG A 79 1.02 -0.61 10.57
N ALA A 80 -0.22 -0.81 10.12
CA ALA A 80 -1.37 -0.10 10.66
C ALA A 80 -1.59 -0.44 12.14
N LEU A 81 -1.47 -1.71 12.54
CA LEU A 81 -1.56 -2.13 13.94
C LEU A 81 -0.47 -1.49 14.78
N GLU A 82 0.79 -1.53 14.33
CA GLU A 82 1.92 -0.91 15.04
C GLU A 82 1.71 0.60 15.24
N CYS A 83 1.29 1.33 14.21
CA CYS A 83 1.06 2.76 14.31
C CYS A 83 -0.11 3.15 15.24
N ASN A 84 -1.11 2.28 15.41
CA ASN A 84 -2.32 2.58 16.18
C ASN A 84 -2.30 2.00 17.60
N LEU A 85 -1.65 0.86 17.81
CA LEU A 85 -1.64 0.10 19.07
C LEU A 85 -0.26 0.05 19.74
N GLY A 86 0.80 0.42 19.02
CA GLY A 86 2.19 0.26 19.48
C GLY A 86 2.80 -1.08 19.05
N PRO A 87 4.09 -1.30 19.38
CA PRO A 87 4.79 -2.54 19.03
C PRO A 87 4.14 -3.75 19.73
N ALA A 88 4.01 -4.86 19.00
CA ALA A 88 3.55 -6.12 19.57
C ALA A 88 4.69 -6.77 20.38
N ASP A 89 4.40 -7.20 21.62
CA ASP A 89 5.37 -7.90 22.48
C ASP A 89 5.65 -9.34 22.00
N ASP A 90 4.68 -10.00 21.38
CA ASP A 90 4.77 -11.37 20.86
C ASP A 90 4.50 -11.36 19.34
N ASP A 91 5.56 -11.21 18.55
CA ASP A 91 5.46 -11.33 17.09
C ASP A 91 5.32 -12.81 16.73
N LEU A 92 4.12 -13.23 16.34
CA LEU A 92 3.79 -14.59 15.91
C LEU A 92 4.23 -14.81 14.45
N ASP A 93 5.50 -14.61 14.17
CA ASP A 93 6.09 -14.86 12.87
C ASP A 93 6.18 -16.38 12.55
N MET A 94 6.47 -16.74 11.30
CA MET A 94 6.60 -18.15 10.93
C MET A 94 7.70 -18.88 11.72
N ALA A 95 8.73 -18.18 12.16
CA ALA A 95 9.86 -18.77 12.88
C ALA A 95 9.50 -19.09 14.34
N THR A 96 8.59 -18.35 14.95
CA THR A 96 8.13 -18.51 16.33
C THR A 96 6.95 -19.48 16.43
N THR A 97 6.13 -19.61 15.38
CA THR A 97 4.99 -20.54 15.31
C THR A 97 5.35 -21.96 14.85
N GLN A 98 6.63 -22.28 14.68
CA GLN A 98 7.05 -23.66 14.43
C GLN A 98 6.85 -24.53 15.69
N TRP A 99 6.38 -25.76 15.50
CA TRP A 99 6.26 -26.73 16.59
C TRP A 99 7.64 -27.01 17.18
N ARG A 100 7.83 -26.67 18.46
CA ARG A 100 9.01 -27.09 19.22
C ARG A 100 8.83 -28.55 19.60
N LEU A 101 9.21 -29.45 18.69
CA LEU A 101 9.34 -30.87 19.02
C LEU A 101 10.58 -31.02 19.92
N TYR A 102 10.35 -31.28 21.20
CA TYR A 102 11.42 -31.64 22.14
C TYR A 102 11.98 -33.01 21.71
N THR A 103 13.27 -33.07 21.39
CA THR A 103 14.04 -34.32 21.32
C THR A 103 14.60 -34.68 22.67
#